data_AF-A0A6N7S7J8-F1
#
_entry.id   AF-A0A6N7S7J8-F1
#
_cell.length_a   1.000
_cell.length_b   1.000
_cell.length_c   1.000
_cell.angle_alpha   90.00
_cell.angle_beta   90.00
_cell.angle_gamma   90.00
#
_symmetry.space_group_name_H-M   'P 1'
#
loop_
_entity.id
_entity.type
_entity.pdbx_description
1 polymer ?
#
loop_
_entity_poly.entity_id
_entity_poly.type
_entity_poly.pdbx_seq_one_letter_code
_entity_poly.pdbx_strand_id
1 'polypeptide(L)'
;MHSSFYLTSFNKKKISELKCGKLMKVINRELSMINKIKEKFLSKSFLSFAFIGAFNTILSQILYMIFVSFSIAVSTSSLLGDVIPMFFSYFLNMHFTYHEKPNWKSFISFPISYLPGIIINMVMTVIFVNWLGVNKLFAKAFALPLTIPINYLTMSLIVKLTSNKEKA
;
A
#
# COMPACT_ATOMS: atom_id res chain seq x y z
N MET A 1 48.79 -28.64 34.38
CA MET A 1 47.32 -28.80 34.26
C MET A 1 46.53 -27.48 34.30
N HIS A 2 46.95 -26.44 35.01
CA HIS A 2 46.19 -25.17 35.11
C HIS A 2 46.00 -24.40 33.78
N SER A 3 47.01 -24.35 32.91
CA SER A 3 46.96 -23.54 31.66
C SER A 3 45.87 -23.97 30.65
N SER A 4 45.55 -25.27 30.57
CA SER A 4 44.56 -25.81 29.63
C SER A 4 43.12 -25.36 29.96
N PHE A 5 42.78 -25.22 31.24
CA PHE A 5 41.44 -24.83 31.68
C PHE A 5 41.12 -23.36 31.39
N TYR A 6 42.11 -22.46 31.56
CA TYR A 6 41.97 -21.03 31.23
C TYR A 6 41.78 -20.80 29.73
N LEU A 7 42.52 -21.53 28.89
CA LEU A 7 42.36 -21.45 27.42
C LEU A 7 40.96 -21.89 26.98
N THR A 8 40.38 -22.90 27.62
CA THR A 8 39.04 -23.41 27.27
C THR A 8 37.93 -22.44 27.71
N SER A 9 38.07 -21.83 28.89
CA SER A 9 37.16 -20.79 29.40
C SER A 9 37.20 -19.51 28.55
N PHE A 10 38.40 -19.04 28.21
CA PHE A 10 38.60 -17.84 27.40
C PHE A 10 38.02 -17.99 25.98
N ASN A 11 38.19 -19.16 25.37
CA ASN A 11 37.68 -19.44 24.03
C ASN A 11 36.14 -19.49 24.01
N LYS A 12 35.50 -20.07 25.05
CA LYS A 12 34.04 -20.05 25.22
C LYS A 12 33.49 -18.62 25.32
N LYS A 13 34.12 -17.74 26.11
CA LYS A 13 33.70 -16.34 26.25
C LYS A 13 33.81 -15.60 24.91
N LYS A 14 34.95 -15.72 24.22
CA LYS A 14 35.15 -15.09 22.91
C LYS A 14 34.16 -15.59 21.85
N ILE A 15 33.85 -16.89 21.85
CA ILE A 15 32.82 -17.47 20.96
C ILE A 15 31.42 -16.93 21.31
N SER A 16 31.10 -16.76 22.59
CA SER A 16 29.81 -16.18 23.01
C SER A 16 29.66 -14.70 22.61
N GLU A 17 30.72 -13.90 22.75
CA GLU A 17 30.75 -12.49 22.31
C GLU A 17 30.63 -12.38 20.79
N LEU A 18 31.32 -13.24 20.02
CA LEU A 18 31.22 -13.27 18.56
C LEU A 18 29.81 -13.67 18.08
N LYS A 19 29.18 -14.64 18.74
CA LYS A 19 27.79 -15.03 18.47
C LYS A 19 26.82 -13.90 18.80
N CYS A 20 27.00 -13.23 19.94
CA CYS A 20 26.17 -12.10 20.36
C CYS A 20 26.28 -10.92 19.39
N GLY A 21 27.50 -10.58 18.92
CA GLY A 21 27.70 -9.54 17.92
C GLY A 21 27.05 -9.83 16.56
N LYS A 22 27.15 -11.07 16.07
CA LYS A 22 26.42 -11.50 14.85
C LYS A 22 24.91 -11.44 15.04
N LEU A 23 24.40 -11.89 16.19
CA LEU A 23 22.96 -11.85 16.51
C LEU A 23 22.43 -10.41 16.59
N MET A 24 23.13 -9.53 17.30
CA MET A 24 22.83 -8.09 17.37
C MET A 24 22.80 -7.44 15.98
N LYS A 25 23.72 -7.82 15.09
CA LYS A 25 23.74 -7.32 13.71
C LYS A 25 22.51 -7.75 12.90
N VAL A 26 22.03 -8.98 13.09
CA VAL A 26 20.79 -9.47 12.46
C VAL A 26 19.57 -8.75 13.04
N ILE A 27 19.46 -8.68 14.37
CA ILE A 27 18.34 -8.01 15.05
C ILE A 27 18.25 -6.53 14.65
N ASN A 28 19.38 -5.79 14.66
CA ASN A 28 19.40 -4.39 14.23
C ASN A 28 19.01 -4.24 12.76
N ARG A 29 19.37 -5.20 11.90
CA ARG A 29 18.96 -5.19 10.50
C ARG A 29 17.45 -5.35 10.37
N GLU A 30 16.86 -6.34 11.03
CA GLU A 30 15.40 -6.57 11.04
C GLU A 30 14.63 -5.36 11.60
N LEU A 31 15.06 -4.82 12.76
CA LEU A 31 14.49 -3.62 13.36
C LEU A 31 14.56 -2.42 12.42
N SER A 32 15.69 -2.22 11.72
CA SER A 32 15.84 -1.12 10.77
C SER A 32 14.90 -1.24 9.57
N MET A 33 14.61 -2.47 9.11
CA MET A 33 13.67 -2.72 8.01
C MET A 33 12.23 -2.47 8.46
N ILE A 34 11.86 -2.97 9.65
CA ILE A 34 10.53 -2.74 10.23
C ILE A 34 10.28 -1.25 10.43
N ASN A 35 11.25 -0.49 10.93
CA ASN A 35 11.12 0.95 11.12
C ASN A 35 10.90 1.68 9.79
N LYS A 36 11.65 1.34 8.74
CA LYS A 36 11.43 1.90 7.39
C LYS A 36 10.03 1.59 6.83
N ILE A 37 9.54 0.37 7.06
CA ILE A 37 8.19 -0.04 6.65
C ILE A 37 7.15 0.79 7.41
N LYS A 38 7.28 0.89 8.74
CA LYS A 38 6.40 1.71 9.57
C LYS A 38 6.41 3.17 9.14
N GLU A 39 7.58 3.77 8.95
CA GLU A 39 7.71 5.15 8.47
C GLU A 39 7.03 5.35 7.12
N LYS A 40 7.13 4.38 6.19
CA LYS A 40 6.48 4.46 4.88
C LYS A 40 4.95 4.39 4.99
N PHE A 41 4.42 3.42 5.74
CA PHE A 41 2.96 3.16 5.84
C PHE A 41 2.26 3.93 6.97
N LEU A 42 3.00 4.66 7.79
CA LEU A 42 2.47 5.66 8.72
C LEU A 42 2.87 7.08 8.31
N SER A 43 3.38 7.24 7.08
CA SER A 43 3.69 8.55 6.53
C SER A 43 2.42 9.36 6.27
N LYS A 44 2.54 10.69 6.38
CA LYS A 44 1.47 11.62 5.99
C LYS A 44 0.93 11.33 4.59
N SER A 45 1.81 11.03 3.62
CA SER A 45 1.40 10.67 2.25
C SER A 45 0.56 9.40 2.21
N PHE A 46 0.93 8.33 2.92
CA PHE A 46 0.10 7.12 2.94
C PHE A 46 -1.26 7.38 3.58
N LEU A 47 -1.31 8.10 4.71
CA LEU A 47 -2.56 8.43 5.38
C LEU A 47 -3.45 9.32 4.50
N SER A 48 -2.87 10.32 3.82
CA SER A 48 -3.58 11.16 2.86
C SER A 48 -4.13 10.34 1.69
N PHE A 49 -3.33 9.42 1.13
CA PHE A 49 -3.78 8.52 0.06
C PHE A 49 -4.97 7.65 0.51
N ALA A 50 -4.86 7.04 1.70
CA ALA A 50 -5.91 6.20 2.26
C ALA A 50 -7.20 7.01 2.52
N PHE A 51 -7.07 8.21 3.09
CA PHE A 51 -8.20 9.11 3.35
C PHE A 51 -8.88 9.56 2.06
N ILE A 52 -8.12 10.02 1.07
CA ILE A 52 -8.66 10.43 -0.24
C ILE A 52 -9.31 9.24 -0.94
N GLY A 53 -8.74 8.04 -0.85
CA GLY A 53 -9.33 6.81 -1.38
C GLY A 53 -10.66 6.44 -0.71
N ALA A 54 -10.76 6.58 0.61
CA ALA A 54 -12.01 6.37 1.34
C ALA A 54 -13.07 7.40 0.91
N PHE A 55 -12.69 8.68 0.85
CA PHE A 55 -13.56 9.76 0.37
C PHE A 55 -14.04 9.53 -1.06
N ASN A 56 -13.15 9.10 -1.96
CA ASN A 56 -13.49 8.74 -3.33
C ASN A 56 -14.57 7.64 -3.40
N THR A 57 -14.44 6.61 -2.56
CA THR A 57 -15.39 5.49 -2.54
C THR A 57 -16.77 5.94 -2.07
N ILE A 58 -16.82 6.74 -1.00
CA ILE A 58 -18.07 7.32 -0.50
C ILE A 58 -18.71 8.22 -1.56
N LEU A 59 -17.91 9.07 -2.20
CA LEU A 59 -18.39 9.98 -3.25
C LEU A 59 -18.90 9.21 -4.48
N SER A 60 -18.22 8.13 -4.89
CA SER A 60 -18.70 7.26 -5.98
C SER A 60 -20.06 6.67 -5.65
N GLN A 61 -20.24 6.13 -4.44
CA GLN A 61 -21.51 5.56 -4.04
C GLN A 61 -22.63 6.62 -4.00
N ILE A 62 -22.34 7.83 -3.51
CA ILE A 62 -23.31 8.94 -3.49
C ILE A 62 -23.70 9.35 -4.91
N LEU A 63 -22.73 9.57 -5.80
CA LEU A 63 -23.01 9.97 -7.19
C LEU A 63 -23.77 8.88 -7.95
N TYR A 64 -23.40 7.61 -7.76
CA TYR A 64 -24.14 6.47 -8.31
C TYR A 64 -25.62 6.51 -7.89
N MET A 65 -25.91 6.66 -6.59
CA MET A 65 -27.28 6.74 -6.08
C MET A 65 -28.04 7.94 -6.64
N ILE A 66 -27.39 9.09 -6.79
CA ILE A 66 -27.99 10.29 -7.39
C ILE A 66 -28.35 10.03 -8.86
N PHE A 67 -27.45 9.49 -9.66
CA PHE A 67 -27.71 9.22 -11.08
C PHE A 67 -28.82 8.20 -11.30
N VAL A 68 -28.84 7.12 -10.52
CA VAL A 68 -29.95 6.14 -10.55
C VAL A 68 -31.28 6.79 -10.17
N SER A 69 -31.28 7.69 -9.17
CA SER A 69 -32.50 8.42 -8.76
C SER A 69 -33.04 9.33 -9.87
N PHE A 70 -32.18 9.79 -10.78
CA PHE A 70 -32.58 10.50 -12.01
C PHE A 70 -32.99 9.57 -13.18
N SER A 71 -33.20 8.28 -12.92
CA SER A 71 -33.54 7.28 -13.94
C SER A 71 -32.49 7.10 -15.03
N ILE A 72 -31.24 7.46 -14.77
CA ILE A 72 -30.11 7.14 -15.66
C ILE A 72 -29.84 5.64 -15.60
N ALA A 73 -29.62 5.01 -16.76
CA ALA A 73 -29.32 3.58 -16.86
C ALA A 73 -28.21 3.15 -15.89
N VAL A 74 -28.41 2.02 -15.20
CA VAL A 74 -27.52 1.55 -14.11
C VAL A 74 -26.05 1.46 -14.55
N SER A 75 -25.78 0.98 -15.75
CA SER A 75 -24.43 0.91 -16.32
C SER A 75 -23.78 2.29 -16.45
N THR A 76 -24.52 3.27 -17.00
CA THR A 76 -24.08 4.66 -17.14
C THR A 76 -23.90 5.33 -15.78
N SER A 77 -24.83 5.10 -14.85
CA SER A 77 -24.77 5.61 -13.48
C SER A 77 -23.54 5.08 -12.74
N SER A 78 -23.21 3.80 -12.90
CA SER A 78 -22.00 3.19 -12.33
C SER A 78 -20.74 3.80 -12.94
N LEU A 79 -20.70 3.92 -14.28
CA LEU A 79 -19.54 4.48 -14.97
C LEU A 79 -19.27 5.93 -14.55
N LEU A 80 -20.29 6.80 -14.55
CA LEU A 80 -20.14 8.19 -14.14
C LEU A 80 -19.85 8.32 -12.64
N GLY A 81 -20.50 7.48 -11.83
CA GLY A 81 -20.28 7.39 -10.39
C GLY A 81 -18.84 7.05 -10.04
N ASP A 82 -18.17 6.20 -10.82
CA ASP A 82 -16.77 5.85 -10.60
C ASP A 82 -15.78 6.84 -11.24
N VAL A 83 -16.07 7.32 -12.45
CA VAL A 83 -15.16 8.18 -13.20
C VAL A 83 -15.05 9.57 -12.56
N ILE A 84 -16.16 10.21 -12.21
CA ILE A 84 -16.14 11.59 -11.70
C ILE A 84 -15.30 11.72 -10.40
N PRO A 85 -15.53 10.90 -9.36
CA PRO A 85 -14.70 10.92 -8.16
C PRO A 85 -13.25 10.55 -8.45
N MET A 86 -12.99 9.61 -9.36
CA MET A 86 -11.63 9.22 -9.73
C MET A 86 -10.84 10.41 -10.28
N PHE A 87 -11.46 11.25 -11.11
CA PHE A 87 -10.86 12.51 -11.56
C PHE A 87 -10.50 13.41 -10.37
N PHE A 88 -11.44 13.68 -9.46
CA PHE A 88 -11.16 14.50 -8.27
C PHE A 88 -10.07 13.89 -7.36
N SER A 89 -10.12 12.58 -7.15
CA SER A 89 -9.17 11.83 -6.35
C SER A 89 -7.75 11.95 -6.89
N TYR A 90 -7.58 11.93 -8.21
CA TYR A 90 -6.28 12.17 -8.83
C TYR A 90 -5.71 13.55 -8.45
N PHE A 91 -6.49 14.62 -8.61
CA PHE A 91 -6.02 15.98 -8.29
C PHE A 91 -5.74 16.16 -6.80
N LEU A 92 -6.61 15.62 -5.94
CA LEU A 92 -6.41 15.62 -4.49
C LEU A 92 -5.13 14.87 -4.11
N ASN A 93 -4.86 13.72 -4.72
CA ASN A 93 -3.63 12.97 -4.48
C ASN A 93 -2.39 13.71 -4.97
N MET A 94 -2.43 14.34 -6.15
CA MET A 94 -1.31 15.15 -6.63
C MET A 94 -1.00 16.30 -5.67
N HIS A 95 -2.03 16.99 -5.17
CA HIS A 95 -1.85 18.13 -4.29
C HIS A 95 -1.46 17.74 -2.86
N PHE A 96 -2.21 16.83 -2.22
CA PHE A 96 -2.07 16.53 -0.79
C PHE A 96 -1.20 15.31 -0.47
N THR A 97 -1.18 14.30 -1.34
CA THR A 97 -0.42 13.06 -1.11
C THR A 97 1.00 13.20 -1.62
N TYR A 98 1.14 13.54 -2.90
CA TYR A 98 2.42 13.51 -3.61
C TYR A 98 3.12 14.86 -3.68
N HIS A 99 2.38 15.97 -3.56
CA HIS A 99 2.91 17.33 -3.70
C HIS A 99 3.61 17.54 -5.04
N GLU A 100 3.03 17.00 -6.11
CA GLU A 100 3.55 17.04 -7.48
C GLU A 100 2.55 17.71 -8.41
N LYS A 101 3.03 18.30 -9.51
CA LYS A 101 2.15 18.94 -10.50
C LYS A 101 1.38 17.87 -11.28
N PRO A 102 0.06 18.04 -11.48
CA PRO A 102 -0.70 17.18 -12.38
C PRO A 102 -0.13 17.23 -13.80
N ASN A 103 0.07 16.08 -14.44
CA ASN A 103 0.41 16.00 -15.85
C ASN A 103 -0.33 14.85 -16.55
N TRP A 104 -0.32 14.86 -17.88
CA TRP A 104 -1.07 13.88 -18.68
C TRP A 104 -0.61 12.44 -18.49
N LYS A 105 0.69 12.21 -18.28
CA LYS A 105 1.24 10.86 -18.12
C LYS A 105 0.77 10.24 -16.80
N SER A 106 0.84 10.99 -15.70
CA SER A 106 0.35 10.51 -14.39
C SER A 106 -1.17 10.43 -14.35
N PHE A 107 -1.89 11.32 -15.03
CA PHE A 107 -3.35 11.28 -15.14
C PHE A 107 -3.85 9.99 -15.79
N ILE A 108 -3.33 9.65 -16.98
CA ILE A 108 -3.70 8.41 -17.70
C ILE A 108 -3.24 7.16 -16.94
N SER A 109 -2.13 7.25 -16.20
CA SER A 109 -1.62 6.15 -15.39
C SER A 109 -2.39 5.93 -14.10
N PHE A 110 -3.22 6.89 -13.65
CA PHE A 110 -3.93 6.79 -12.39
C PHE A 110 -4.91 5.60 -12.34
N PRO A 111 -5.80 5.39 -13.33
CA PRO A 111 -6.65 4.18 -13.37
C PRO A 111 -5.82 2.89 -13.46
N ILE A 112 -4.74 2.92 -14.24
CA ILE A 112 -3.83 1.77 -14.44
C ILE A 112 -3.16 1.37 -13.11
N SER A 113 -2.90 2.33 -12.24
CA SER A 113 -2.26 2.10 -10.94
C SER A 113 -3.09 1.21 -9.99
N TYR A 114 -4.40 1.10 -10.22
CA TYR A 114 -5.30 0.25 -9.43
C TYR A 114 -5.34 -1.20 -9.91
N LEU A 115 -4.86 -1.51 -11.13
CA LEU A 115 -4.93 -2.87 -11.68
C LEU A 115 -4.22 -3.92 -10.81
N PRO A 116 -3.00 -3.68 -10.28
CA PRO A 116 -2.35 -4.64 -9.39
C PRO A 116 -3.19 -4.89 -8.13
N GLY A 117 -3.79 -3.84 -7.57
CA GLY A 117 -4.68 -3.97 -6.42
C GLY A 117 -5.95 -4.76 -6.74
N ILE A 118 -6.56 -4.55 -7.90
CA ILE A 118 -7.74 -5.31 -8.35
C ILE A 118 -7.41 -6.81 -8.45
N ILE A 119 -6.30 -7.15 -9.08
CA ILE A 119 -5.84 -8.54 -9.22
C ILE A 119 -5.65 -9.17 -7.84
N ILE A 120 -4.96 -8.46 -6.94
CA ILE A 120 -4.70 -8.97 -5.59
C ILE A 120 -5.97 -9.06 -4.77
N ASN A 121 -6.89 -8.10 -4.89
CA ASN A 121 -8.17 -8.15 -4.23
C ASN A 121 -9.00 -9.36 -4.68
N MET A 122 -9.02 -9.65 -5.99
CA MET A 122 -9.68 -10.84 -6.54
C MET A 122 -9.07 -12.13 -6.00
N VAL A 123 -7.74 -12.28 -6.10
CA VAL A 123 -7.03 -13.48 -5.62
C VAL A 123 -7.26 -13.69 -4.12
N MET A 124 -7.08 -12.64 -3.31
CA MET A 124 -7.27 -12.73 -1.86
C MET A 124 -8.73 -13.02 -1.49
N THR A 125 -9.70 -12.44 -2.19
CA THR A 125 -11.12 -12.72 -1.97
C THR A 125 -11.43 -14.20 -2.23
N VAL A 126 -10.91 -14.78 -3.31
CA VAL A 126 -11.08 -16.21 -3.62
C VAL A 126 -10.46 -17.08 -2.53
N ILE A 127 -9.25 -16.76 -2.07
CA ILE A 127 -8.58 -17.46 -0.98
C ILE A 127 -9.41 -17.38 0.32
N PHE A 128 -9.87 -16.18 0.68
CA PHE A 128 -10.66 -15.99 1.90
C PHE A 128 -11.96 -16.80 1.89
N VAL A 129 -12.69 -16.79 0.78
CA VAL A 129 -13.96 -17.52 0.67
C VAL A 129 -13.72 -19.03 0.60
N ASN A 130 -12.86 -19.49 -0.30
CA ASN A 130 -12.78 -20.91 -0.64
C ASN A 130 -11.87 -21.70 0.30
N TRP A 131 -10.82 -21.09 0.85
CA TRP A 131 -9.82 -21.80 1.66
C TRP A 131 -9.93 -21.46 3.15
N LEU A 132 -10.34 -20.23 3.49
CA LEU A 132 -10.44 -19.78 4.88
C LEU A 132 -11.88 -19.73 5.40
N GLY A 133 -12.87 -20.06 4.56
CA GLY A 133 -14.28 -20.11 4.95
C GLY A 133 -14.88 -18.77 5.37
N VAL A 134 -14.25 -17.65 5.00
CA VAL A 134 -14.72 -16.30 5.32
C VAL A 134 -16.03 -16.04 4.57
N ASN A 135 -17.01 -15.46 5.26
CA ASN A 135 -18.28 -15.09 4.64
C ASN A 135 -18.03 -14.15 3.44
N LYS A 136 -18.67 -14.47 2.30
CA LYS A 136 -18.57 -13.74 1.02
C LYS A 136 -18.85 -12.24 1.16
N LEU A 137 -19.69 -11.84 2.12
CA LEU A 137 -19.99 -10.45 2.44
C LEU A 137 -18.76 -9.67 2.93
N PHE A 138 -17.86 -10.31 3.68
CA PHE A 138 -16.69 -9.66 4.29
C PHE A 138 -15.37 -9.96 3.57
N ALA A 139 -15.32 -10.98 2.71
CA ALA A 139 -14.07 -11.41 2.07
C ALA A 139 -13.34 -10.28 1.31
N LYS A 140 -14.07 -9.44 0.58
CA LYS A 140 -13.49 -8.27 -0.10
C LYS A 140 -12.93 -7.25 0.90
N ALA A 141 -13.61 -7.04 2.03
CA ALA A 141 -13.16 -6.12 3.07
C ALA A 141 -11.85 -6.60 3.71
N PHE A 142 -11.72 -7.91 3.96
CA PHE A 142 -10.48 -8.51 4.46
C PHE A 142 -9.29 -8.41 3.48
N ALA A 143 -9.54 -8.22 2.19
CA ALA A 143 -8.50 -8.02 1.19
C ALA A 143 -8.00 -6.55 1.10
N LEU A 144 -8.76 -5.58 1.64
CA LEU A 144 -8.40 -4.16 1.58
C LEU A 144 -7.08 -3.81 2.29
N PRO A 145 -6.74 -4.36 3.47
CA PRO A 145 -5.47 -4.08 4.14
C PRO A 145 -4.23 -4.41 3.31
N LEU A 146 -4.33 -5.33 2.35
CA LEU A 146 -3.25 -5.64 1.40
C LEU A 146 -3.36 -4.79 0.13
N THR A 147 -4.59 -4.59 -0.36
CA THR A 147 -4.85 -3.87 -1.61
C THR A 147 -4.44 -2.39 -1.52
N ILE A 148 -4.74 -1.72 -0.41
CA ILE A 148 -4.47 -0.28 -0.23
C ILE A 148 -2.97 0.05 -0.26
N PRO A 149 -2.09 -0.64 0.51
CA PRO A 149 -0.63 -0.51 0.39
C PRO A 149 -0.12 -0.65 -1.03
N ILE A 150 -0.65 -1.62 -1.78
CA ILE A 150 -0.16 -1.94 -3.12
C ILE A 150 -0.55 -0.85 -4.10
N ASN A 151 -1.80 -0.36 -4.05
CA ASN A 151 -2.22 0.78 -4.86
C ASN A 151 -1.39 2.03 -4.56
N TYR A 152 -1.12 2.29 -3.27
CA TYR A 152 -0.26 3.41 -2.87
C TYR A 152 1.17 3.28 -3.42
N LEU A 153 1.78 2.10 -3.30
CA LEU A 153 3.14 1.87 -3.80
C LEU A 153 3.20 2.01 -5.32
N THR A 154 2.27 1.40 -6.05
CA THR A 154 2.20 1.49 -7.51
C THR A 154 2.02 2.94 -7.96
N MET A 155 1.07 3.66 -7.36
CA MET A 155 0.85 5.06 -7.73
C MET A 155 2.05 5.94 -7.33
N SER A 156 2.65 5.74 -6.15
CA SER A 156 3.87 6.45 -5.73
C SER A 156 5.02 6.26 -6.73
N LEU A 157 5.18 5.04 -7.28
CA LEU A 157 6.19 4.75 -8.29
C LEU A 157 5.89 5.45 -9.61
N ILE A 158 4.63 5.39 -10.07
CA ILE A 158 4.18 6.06 -11.29
C ILE A 158 4.46 7.56 -11.20
N VAL A 159 4.02 8.22 -10.13
CA VAL A 159 4.21 9.67 -9.94
C VAL A 159 5.69 10.04 -9.99
N LYS A 160 6.55 9.26 -9.31
CA LYS A 160 8.00 9.48 -9.30
C LYS A 160 8.59 9.37 -10.71
N LEU A 161 8.16 8.39 -11.50
CA LEU A 161 8.64 8.19 -12.87
C LEU A 161 8.14 9.26 -13.83
N THR A 162 6.91 9.75 -13.64
CA THR A 162 6.32 10.78 -14.51
C THR A 162 6.79 12.19 -14.19
N SER A 163 7.07 12.51 -12.92
CA SER A 163 7.57 13.84 -12.50
C SER A 163 9.04 14.05 -12.88
N ASN A 164 9.89 13.03 -12.71
CA ASN A 164 11.32 13.15 -13.08
C ASN A 164 11.54 13.39 -14.59
N LYS A 165 10.69 12.83 -15.45
CA LYS A 165 10.78 13.02 -16.91
C LYS A 165 10.36 14.42 -17.39
N GLU A 166 9.73 15.21 -16.54
CA GLU A 166 9.30 16.57 -16.88
C GLU A 166 10.32 17.62 -16.41
N LYS A 167 11.26 17.23 -15.54
CA LYS A 167 12.35 18.07 -15.01
C LYS A 167 13.69 17.85 -15.75
N ALA A 168 13.76 16.89 -16.67
CA ALA A 168 14.93 16.52 -17.47
C ALA A 168 14.69 16.89 -18.93
#